data_AF-A0A2C9LQ31-F1
#
_entry.id   AF-A0A2C9LQ31-F1
#
_cell.length_a   1.000
_cell.length_b   1.000
_cell.length_c   1.000
_cell.angle_alpha   90.00
_cell.angle_beta   90.00
_cell.angle_gamma   90.00
#
_symmetry.space_group_name_H-M   'P 1'
#
loop_
_entity.id
_entity.type
_entity.pdbx_description
1 polymer ?
#
loop_
_entity_poly.entity_id
_entity_poly.type
_entity_poly.pdbx_seq_one_letter_code
_entity_poly.pdbx_strand_id
1 'polypeptide(L)'
;FRVNLESPIVIIGDASGSMQTAIRTSTIIASLLTVICSAKLVFFNDKSSDAPFLPKTVREILKLAATTIADGGTTPAASLMPFYASKEIVKTFIIVTDEEENGEIDGYRFAPLYKKYFEEVFPANLVFVSFLRNQHSKGQMITALNELGYHPKQIKLETSRPDLTKLDDLFAQMSAVTTSSFIDQLNEAESLAKSLGISHLYSTIKDNDGYKTDIDTGTH
;
A
#
# COMPACT_ATOMS: atom_id res chain seq x y z
N PHE A 1 19.50 -4.04 13.15
CA PHE A 1 19.56 -3.57 11.75
C PHE A 1 18.70 -2.32 11.62
N ARG A 2 19.26 -1.18 11.16
CA ARG A 2 18.52 0.06 10.86
C ARG A 2 18.09 0.01 9.40
N VAL A 3 16.81 0.24 9.11
CA VAL A 3 16.35 0.50 7.73
C VAL A 3 16.43 2.00 7.49
N ASN A 4 17.34 2.44 6.62
CA ASN A 4 17.39 3.83 6.16
C ASN A 4 16.46 3.94 4.95
N LEU A 5 15.22 4.42 5.15
CA LEU A 5 14.30 4.66 4.04
C LEU A 5 14.73 5.93 3.32
N GLU A 6 15.64 5.79 2.38
CA GLU A 6 16.09 6.92 1.58
C GLU A 6 15.07 7.24 0.46
N SER A 7 14.88 8.53 0.19
CA SER A 7 14.08 9.02 -0.93
C SER A 7 14.84 8.96 -2.26
N PRO A 8 14.18 8.70 -3.40
CA PRO A 8 12.72 8.61 -3.59
C PRO A 8 12.10 7.30 -3.07
N ILE A 9 10.93 7.41 -2.43
CA ILE A 9 10.15 6.28 -1.91
C ILE A 9 8.87 6.13 -2.75
N VAL A 10 8.52 4.89 -3.07
CA VAL A 10 7.25 4.54 -3.72
C VAL A 10 6.49 3.55 -2.85
N ILE A 11 5.23 3.87 -2.57
CA ILE A 11 4.27 2.96 -1.94
C ILE A 11 3.45 2.30 -3.04
N ILE A 12 3.42 0.97 -3.02
CA ILE A 12 2.68 0.14 -3.96
C ILE A 12 1.58 -0.58 -3.18
N GLY A 13 0.33 -0.12 -3.32
CA GLY A 13 -0.84 -0.68 -2.65
C GLY A 13 -1.55 -1.74 -3.48
N ASP A 14 -1.92 -2.84 -2.85
CA ASP A 14 -2.69 -3.91 -3.47
C ASP A 14 -4.19 -3.59 -3.49
N ALA A 15 -4.75 -3.57 -4.69
CA ALA A 15 -6.17 -3.40 -4.98
C ALA A 15 -6.75 -4.62 -5.70
N SER A 16 -6.13 -5.80 -5.55
CA SER A 16 -6.63 -7.06 -6.11
C SER A 16 -7.90 -7.56 -5.40
N GLY A 17 -8.67 -8.43 -6.05
CA GLY A 17 -9.91 -8.97 -5.48
C GLY A 17 -9.72 -9.74 -4.16
N SER A 18 -8.56 -10.37 -3.93
CA SER A 18 -8.25 -11.07 -2.67
C SER A 18 -8.20 -10.11 -1.47
N MET A 19 -7.88 -8.84 -1.74
CA MET A 19 -7.86 -7.77 -0.75
C MET A 19 -9.24 -7.25 -0.38
N GLN A 20 -10.36 -7.73 -0.93
CA GLN A 20 -11.70 -7.16 -0.68
C GLN A 20 -12.04 -6.93 0.81
N THR A 21 -11.59 -7.81 1.70
CA THR A 21 -11.78 -7.68 3.16
C THR A 21 -10.83 -6.66 3.80
N ALA A 22 -9.63 -6.47 3.24
CA ALA A 22 -8.57 -5.61 3.77
C ALA A 22 -8.31 -4.34 2.95
N ILE A 23 -9.00 -4.10 1.84
CA ILE A 23 -8.69 -3.03 0.88
C ILE A 23 -8.76 -1.65 1.53
N ARG A 24 -9.73 -1.48 2.43
CA ARG A 24 -9.91 -0.25 3.20
C ARG A 24 -8.73 -0.01 4.14
N THR A 25 -8.39 -1.01 4.95
CA THR A 25 -7.27 -0.93 5.88
C THR A 25 -5.95 -0.73 5.14
N SER A 26 -5.68 -1.54 4.12
CA SER A 26 -4.44 -1.45 3.32
C SER A 26 -4.33 -0.10 2.64
N THR A 27 -5.42 0.45 2.10
CA THR A 27 -5.43 1.80 1.54
C THR A 27 -5.16 2.86 2.60
N ILE A 28 -5.75 2.78 3.80
CA ILE A 28 -5.44 3.71 4.91
C ILE A 28 -3.95 3.65 5.23
N ILE A 29 -3.38 2.45 5.37
CA ILE A 29 -1.96 2.27 5.71
C ILE A 29 -1.07 2.79 4.57
N ALA A 30 -1.35 2.45 3.32
CA ALA A 30 -0.60 2.92 2.16
C ALA A 30 -0.64 4.46 2.06
N SER A 31 -1.82 5.06 2.29
CA SER A 31 -2.01 6.51 2.30
C SER A 31 -1.24 7.19 3.42
N LEU A 32 -1.29 6.63 4.62
CA LEU A 32 -0.55 7.11 5.78
C LEU A 32 0.97 7.06 5.50
N LEU A 33 1.47 5.92 5.01
CA LEU A 33 2.87 5.78 4.61
C LEU A 33 3.28 6.78 3.54
N THR A 34 2.38 7.07 2.59
CA THR A 34 2.61 8.05 1.52
C THR A 34 2.85 9.44 2.08
N VAL A 35 1.96 9.90 2.98
CA VAL A 35 2.08 11.20 3.65
C VAL A 35 3.41 11.30 4.41
N ILE A 36 3.74 10.26 5.17
CA ILE A 36 4.90 10.24 6.07
C ILE A 36 6.20 10.23 5.29
N CYS A 37 6.26 9.40 4.25
CA CYS A 37 7.46 9.24 3.43
C CYS A 37 7.64 10.37 2.40
N SER A 38 6.64 11.26 2.25
CA SER A 38 6.53 12.12 1.07
C SER A 38 6.70 11.32 -0.23
N ALA A 39 6.07 10.13 -0.27
CA ALA A 39 6.27 9.13 -1.30
C ALA A 39 5.29 9.30 -2.46
N LYS A 40 5.59 8.66 -3.59
CA LYS A 40 4.56 8.37 -4.61
C LYS A 40 3.67 7.23 -4.13
N LEU A 41 2.41 7.26 -4.51
CA LEU A 41 1.44 6.18 -4.24
C LEU A 41 0.87 5.67 -5.55
N VAL A 42 1.04 4.38 -5.78
CA VAL A 42 0.43 3.64 -6.89
C VAL A 42 -0.31 2.43 -6.34
N PHE A 43 -1.35 2.00 -7.04
CA PHE A 43 -2.10 0.78 -6.76
C PHE A 43 -1.90 -0.25 -7.87
N PHE A 44 -2.03 -1.53 -7.54
CA PHE A 44 -2.05 -2.61 -8.53
C PHE A 44 -3.23 -3.55 -8.35
N ASN A 45 -3.65 -4.11 -9.47
CA ASN A 45 -4.44 -5.33 -9.60
C ASN A 45 -3.82 -6.15 -10.75
N ASP A 46 -4.53 -6.35 -11.86
CA ASP A 46 -3.98 -6.79 -13.15
C ASP A 46 -3.11 -5.72 -13.83
N LYS A 47 -3.31 -4.45 -13.48
CA LYS A 47 -2.59 -3.29 -14.02
C LYS A 47 -2.11 -2.37 -12.89
N SER A 48 -1.20 -1.47 -13.22
CA SER A 48 -0.86 -0.34 -12.35
C SER A 48 -1.85 0.81 -12.53
N SER A 49 -2.09 1.55 -11.46
CA SER A 49 -2.83 2.80 -11.49
C SER A 49 -2.24 3.79 -10.50
N ASP A 50 -2.16 5.06 -10.89
CA ASP A 50 -1.82 6.12 -9.96
C ASP A 50 -2.98 6.35 -8.98
N ALA A 51 -2.64 6.75 -7.75
CA ALA A 51 -3.67 7.26 -6.85
C ALA A 51 -4.35 8.49 -7.49
N PRO A 52 -5.69 8.61 -7.43
CA PRO A 52 -6.42 9.74 -8.02
C PRO A 52 -6.01 11.09 -7.43
N PHE A 53 -5.49 11.07 -6.20
CA PHE A 53 -4.81 12.19 -5.55
C PHE A 53 -3.84 11.64 -4.50
N LEU A 54 -2.77 12.39 -4.20
CA LEU A 54 -1.91 12.09 -3.06
C LEU A 54 -2.53 12.70 -1.80
N PRO A 55 -2.93 11.88 -0.81
CA PRO A 55 -3.55 12.40 0.40
C PRO A 55 -2.54 13.24 1.19
N LYS A 56 -3.01 14.32 1.81
CA LYS A 56 -2.26 15.22 2.71
C LYS A 56 -2.91 15.33 4.08
N THR A 57 -4.17 14.95 4.20
CA THR A 57 -4.97 15.04 5.43
C THR A 57 -5.62 13.70 5.76
N VAL A 58 -5.99 13.49 7.02
CA VAL A 58 -6.74 12.30 7.46
C VAL A 58 -8.04 12.13 6.66
N ARG A 59 -8.74 13.24 6.36
CA ARG A 59 -9.96 13.20 5.53
C ARG A 59 -9.68 12.66 4.13
N GLU A 60 -8.60 13.10 3.50
CA GLU A 60 -8.19 12.62 2.17
C GLU A 60 -7.74 11.16 2.20
N ILE A 61 -7.04 10.71 3.25
CA ILE A 61 -6.73 9.29 3.48
C ILE A 61 -8.00 8.45 3.49
N LEU A 62 -9.00 8.88 4.27
CA LEU A 62 -10.26 8.17 4.39
C LEU A 62 -11.07 8.19 3.10
N LYS A 63 -11.07 9.33 2.39
CA LYS A 63 -11.68 9.45 1.07
C LYS A 63 -11.05 8.47 0.08
N LEU A 64 -9.72 8.36 0.07
CA LEU A 64 -9.03 7.41 -0.79
C LEU A 64 -9.45 5.98 -0.45
N ALA A 65 -9.42 5.61 0.84
CA ALA A 65 -9.84 4.28 1.28
C ALA A 65 -11.32 3.96 1.02
N ALA A 66 -12.20 4.96 0.99
CA ALA A 66 -13.62 4.80 0.67
C ALA A 66 -13.88 4.59 -0.82
N THR A 67 -12.97 5.09 -1.67
CA THR A 67 -13.12 5.10 -3.14
C THR A 67 -12.26 4.06 -3.85
N THR A 68 -11.23 3.53 -3.20
CA THR A 68 -10.45 2.39 -3.71
C THR A 68 -11.31 1.13 -3.73
N ILE A 69 -11.41 0.52 -4.90
CA ILE A 69 -12.15 -0.73 -5.14
C ILE A 69 -11.13 -1.85 -5.31
N ALA A 70 -11.41 -2.99 -4.69
CA ALA A 70 -10.64 -4.22 -4.90
C ALA A 70 -11.25 -5.01 -6.05
N ASP A 71 -10.47 -5.30 -7.09
CA ASP A 71 -10.90 -6.08 -8.25
C ASP A 71 -9.72 -6.73 -8.96
N GLY A 72 -10.00 -7.60 -9.95
CA GLY A 72 -8.96 -8.23 -10.75
C GLY A 72 -8.03 -9.19 -9.99
N GLY A 73 -6.94 -9.57 -10.66
CA GLY A 73 -5.88 -10.41 -10.13
C GLY A 73 -4.85 -9.64 -9.30
N THR A 74 -3.88 -10.39 -8.78
CA THR A 74 -2.81 -9.89 -7.91
C THR A 74 -1.51 -9.89 -8.73
N THR A 75 -1.27 -8.79 -9.46
CA THR A 75 -0.12 -8.61 -10.35
C THR A 75 0.77 -7.43 -9.90
N PRO A 76 1.49 -7.54 -8.77
CA PRO A 76 2.36 -6.49 -8.24
C PRO A 76 3.47 -6.08 -9.21
N ALA A 77 3.90 -6.98 -10.09
CA ALA A 77 4.84 -6.68 -11.17
C ALA A 77 4.34 -5.55 -12.08
N ALA A 78 3.01 -5.42 -12.28
CA ALA A 78 2.42 -4.36 -13.10
C ALA A 78 2.77 -2.97 -12.59
N SER A 79 2.88 -2.78 -11.26
CA SER A 79 3.29 -1.50 -10.66
C SER A 79 4.79 -1.30 -10.56
N LEU A 80 5.60 -2.35 -10.66
CA LEU A 80 7.06 -2.22 -10.72
C LEU A 80 7.55 -1.95 -12.16
N MET A 81 6.85 -2.48 -13.17
CA MET A 81 7.25 -2.39 -14.57
C MET A 81 7.45 -0.95 -15.07
N PRO A 82 6.58 0.04 -14.78
CA PRO A 82 6.80 1.42 -15.22
C PRO A 82 8.13 2.01 -14.73
N PHE A 83 8.53 1.72 -13.48
CA PHE A 83 9.80 2.19 -12.92
C PHE A 83 11.00 1.49 -13.56
N TYR A 84 10.87 0.19 -13.85
CA TYR A 84 11.91 -0.55 -14.57
C TYR A 84 12.08 -0.07 -16.02
N ALA A 85 10.97 0.09 -16.76
CA ALA A 85 10.97 0.48 -18.16
C ALA A 85 11.50 1.90 -18.36
N SER A 86 11.13 2.83 -17.48
CA SER A 86 11.63 4.21 -17.50
C SER A 86 13.03 4.38 -16.88
N LYS A 87 13.57 3.33 -16.25
CA LYS A 87 14.80 3.37 -15.46
C LYS A 87 14.76 4.45 -14.36
N GLU A 88 13.56 4.72 -13.82
CA GLU A 88 13.39 5.68 -12.73
C GLU A 88 14.05 5.13 -11.45
N ILE A 89 14.93 5.94 -10.84
CA ILE A 89 15.60 5.59 -9.59
C ILE A 89 14.65 5.78 -8.41
N VAL A 90 14.30 4.66 -7.79
CA VAL A 90 13.55 4.56 -6.54
C VAL A 90 14.47 3.88 -5.54
N LYS A 91 14.68 4.53 -4.39
CA LYS A 91 15.59 4.00 -3.36
C LYS A 91 14.91 3.03 -2.41
N THR A 92 13.60 3.16 -2.23
CA THR A 92 12.81 2.21 -1.42
C THR A 92 11.42 2.00 -2.01
N PHE A 93 11.04 0.74 -2.20
CA PHE A 93 9.65 0.36 -2.41
C PHE A 93 9.05 -0.19 -1.12
N ILE A 94 7.83 0.26 -0.82
CA ILE A 94 7.01 -0.31 0.24
C ILE A 94 5.79 -0.96 -0.40
N ILE A 95 5.67 -2.28 -0.28
CA ILE A 95 4.60 -3.07 -0.89
C ILE A 95 3.57 -3.38 0.20
N VAL A 96 2.32 -3.00 -0.01
CA VAL A 96 1.20 -3.26 0.91
C VAL A 96 0.25 -4.25 0.24
N THR A 97 0.27 -5.52 0.64
CA THR A 97 -0.38 -6.63 -0.10
C THR A 97 -0.70 -7.81 0.83
N ASP A 98 -1.58 -8.73 0.41
CA ASP A 98 -1.73 -10.06 1.02
C ASP A 98 -0.74 -11.11 0.47
N GLU A 99 0.09 -10.72 -0.50
CA GLU A 99 1.10 -11.52 -1.20
C GLU A 99 0.56 -12.68 -2.04
N GLU A 100 -0.75 -12.74 -2.34
CA GLU A 100 -1.36 -13.82 -3.15
C GLU A 100 -1.11 -13.62 -4.67
N GLU A 101 0.12 -13.30 -5.08
CA GLU A 101 0.48 -13.03 -6.47
C GLU A 101 0.03 -14.18 -7.38
N ASN A 102 -0.70 -13.85 -8.44
CA ASN A 102 -1.27 -14.82 -9.38
C ASN A 102 -1.20 -14.40 -10.86
N GLY A 103 -0.69 -13.20 -11.16
CA GLY A 103 -0.48 -12.72 -12.52
C GLY A 103 0.97 -12.34 -12.83
N GLU A 104 1.19 -11.99 -14.09
CA GLU A 104 2.47 -11.53 -14.64
C GLU A 104 2.26 -10.37 -15.61
N ILE A 105 3.29 -9.53 -15.79
CA ILE A 105 3.31 -8.46 -16.79
C ILE A 105 4.57 -8.63 -17.65
N ASP A 106 4.42 -8.58 -18.97
CA ASP A 106 5.50 -8.81 -19.94
C ASP A 106 6.35 -10.06 -19.64
N GLY A 107 5.70 -11.13 -19.18
CA GLY A 107 6.35 -12.41 -18.82
C GLY A 107 7.11 -12.39 -17.49
N TYR A 108 6.92 -11.36 -16.66
CA TYR A 108 7.56 -11.25 -15.36
C TYR A 108 6.55 -11.23 -14.21
N ARG A 109 6.84 -12.06 -13.21
CA ARG A 109 6.35 -11.93 -11.84
C ARG A 109 7.19 -10.92 -11.06
N PHE A 110 6.76 -10.53 -9.86
CA PHE A 110 7.39 -9.45 -9.11
C PHE A 110 8.84 -9.74 -8.74
N ALA A 111 9.13 -10.90 -8.14
CA ALA A 111 10.48 -11.24 -7.69
C ALA A 111 11.53 -11.23 -8.82
N PRO A 112 11.31 -11.88 -9.99
CA PRO A 112 12.26 -11.78 -11.11
C PRO A 112 12.34 -10.38 -11.72
N LEU A 113 11.24 -9.61 -11.78
CA LEU A 113 11.29 -8.22 -12.25
C LEU A 113 12.09 -7.33 -11.30
N TYR A 114 11.91 -7.52 -9.99
CA TYR A 114 12.67 -6.80 -8.96
C TYR A 114 14.16 -7.10 -9.04
N LYS A 115 14.55 -8.37 -9.27
CA LYS A 115 15.94 -8.72 -9.53
C LYS A 115 16.52 -7.89 -10.68
N LYS A 116 15.82 -7.81 -11.82
CA LYS A 116 16.24 -6.99 -12.97
C LYS A 116 16.31 -5.51 -12.63
N TYR A 117 15.34 -4.98 -11.88
CA TYR A 117 15.39 -3.61 -11.41
C TYR A 117 16.63 -3.35 -10.52
N PHE A 118 16.90 -4.27 -9.58
CA PHE A 118 18.02 -4.18 -8.65
C PHE A 118 19.38 -4.18 -9.38
N GLU A 119 19.54 -5.07 -10.36
CA GLU A 119 20.79 -5.25 -11.11
C GLU A 119 21.01 -4.17 -12.16
N GLU A 120 19.95 -3.70 -12.82
CA GLU A 120 20.07 -2.82 -14.00
C GLU A 120 19.70 -1.35 -13.74
N VAL A 121 19.02 -1.03 -12.65
CA VAL A 121 18.52 0.33 -12.36
C VAL A 121 19.11 0.85 -11.07
N PHE A 122 18.72 0.26 -9.94
CA PHE A 122 19.16 0.70 -8.63
C PHE A 122 18.95 -0.40 -7.58
N PRO A 123 19.91 -0.64 -6.65
CA PRO A 123 19.75 -1.59 -5.56
C PRO A 123 18.79 -1.06 -4.48
N ALA A 124 17.51 -0.98 -4.82
CA ALA A 124 16.47 -0.43 -3.94
C ALA A 124 16.28 -1.28 -2.68
N ASN A 125 15.78 -0.66 -1.62
CA ASN A 125 15.29 -1.38 -0.45
C ASN A 125 13.85 -1.87 -0.70
N LEU A 126 13.50 -3.02 -0.12
CA LEU A 126 12.15 -3.54 -0.10
C LEU A 126 11.62 -3.66 1.32
N VAL A 127 10.42 -3.11 1.54
CA VAL A 127 9.64 -3.28 2.75
C VAL A 127 8.26 -3.81 2.38
N PHE A 128 7.80 -4.85 3.06
CA PHE A 128 6.47 -5.41 2.90
C PHE A 128 5.63 -5.12 4.14
N VAL A 129 4.40 -4.68 3.89
CA VAL A 129 3.31 -4.67 4.86
C VAL A 129 2.33 -5.74 4.41
N SER A 130 2.46 -6.93 4.99
CA SER A 130 1.80 -8.14 4.53
C SER A 130 0.53 -8.44 5.33
N PHE A 131 -0.59 -8.59 4.65
CA PHE A 131 -1.87 -9.00 5.22
C PHE A 131 -2.05 -10.51 5.11
N LEU A 132 -1.40 -11.26 6.01
CA LEU A 132 -1.41 -12.73 5.95
C LEU A 132 -2.51 -13.32 6.83
N ARG A 133 -3.24 -14.31 6.29
CA ARG A 133 -4.25 -15.09 7.05
C ARG A 133 -3.64 -15.85 8.23
N ASN A 134 -2.38 -16.27 8.11
CA ASN A 134 -1.63 -16.95 9.17
C ASN A 134 -0.35 -16.15 9.47
N GLN A 135 -0.21 -15.67 10.71
CA GLN A 135 0.95 -14.89 11.15
C GLN A 135 2.28 -15.66 11.09
N HIS A 136 2.24 -16.99 11.10
CA HIS A 136 3.41 -17.85 10.93
C HIS A 136 3.80 -18.07 9.45
N SER A 137 2.92 -17.75 8.50
CA SER A 137 3.26 -17.81 7.07
C SER A 137 4.26 -16.70 6.72
N LYS A 138 5.18 -16.98 5.78
CA LYS A 138 6.11 -15.98 5.25
C LYS A 138 5.51 -15.14 4.11
N GLY A 139 4.43 -15.58 3.47
CA GLY A 139 3.93 -14.96 2.25
C GLY A 139 4.70 -15.44 1.00
N GLN A 140 3.99 -15.54 -0.13
CA GLN A 140 4.53 -16.13 -1.36
C GLN A 140 5.61 -15.25 -1.98
N MET A 141 5.38 -13.93 -2.03
CA MET A 141 6.32 -12.98 -2.65
C MET A 141 7.62 -12.88 -1.86
N ILE A 142 7.53 -12.79 -0.53
CA ILE A 142 8.70 -12.82 0.37
C ILE A 142 9.49 -14.12 0.20
N THR A 143 8.80 -15.25 0.05
CA THR A 143 9.47 -16.55 -0.17
C THR A 143 10.24 -16.55 -1.49
N ALA A 144 9.61 -16.11 -2.59
CA ALA A 144 10.26 -16.01 -3.91
C ALA A 144 11.46 -15.05 -3.91
N LEU A 145 11.38 -13.92 -3.20
CA LEU A 145 12.50 -12.99 -3.05
C LEU A 145 13.67 -13.61 -2.27
N ASN A 146 13.37 -14.33 -1.18
CA ASN A 146 14.40 -15.01 -0.37
C ASN A 146 15.14 -16.09 -1.18
N GLU A 147 14.44 -16.83 -2.04
CA GLU A 147 15.05 -17.83 -2.94
C GLU A 147 16.03 -17.19 -3.94
N LEU A 148 15.80 -15.94 -4.32
CA LEU A 148 16.71 -15.15 -5.16
C LEU A 148 17.83 -14.45 -4.35
N GLY A 149 17.89 -14.66 -3.03
CA GLY A 149 18.90 -14.06 -2.15
C GLY A 149 18.56 -12.66 -1.63
N TYR A 150 17.32 -12.19 -1.81
CA TYR A 150 16.86 -10.91 -1.27
C TYR A 150 16.09 -11.11 0.03
N HIS A 151 16.43 -10.32 1.04
CA HIS A 151 15.83 -10.42 2.38
C HIS A 151 15.08 -9.12 2.74
N PRO A 152 13.93 -8.85 2.10
CA PRO A 152 13.11 -7.68 2.39
C PRO A 152 12.65 -7.66 3.84
N LYS A 153 12.47 -6.46 4.40
CA LYS A 153 11.81 -6.31 5.71
C LYS A 153 10.34 -6.62 5.55
N GLN A 154 9.77 -7.40 6.46
CA GLN A 154 8.35 -7.74 6.44
C GLN A 154 7.68 -7.37 7.76
N ILE A 155 6.56 -6.65 7.68
CA ILE A 155 5.66 -6.35 8.79
C ILE A 155 4.37 -7.09 8.50
N LYS A 156 3.95 -7.95 9.43
CA LYS A 156 2.75 -8.78 9.25
C LYS A 156 1.58 -8.20 10.03
N LEU A 157 0.51 -7.90 9.32
CA LEU A 157 -0.75 -7.45 9.87
C LEU A 157 -1.81 -8.55 9.74
N GLU A 158 -2.75 -8.57 10.68
CA GLU A 158 -3.89 -9.47 10.61
C GLU A 158 -5.01 -8.80 9.81
N THR A 159 -5.59 -9.53 8.86
CA THR A 159 -6.61 -9.03 7.92
C THR A 159 -7.87 -8.54 8.62
N SER A 160 -8.30 -9.21 9.69
CA SER A 160 -9.55 -8.93 10.42
C SER A 160 -9.39 -7.85 11.50
N ARG A 161 -8.19 -7.72 12.08
CA ARG A 161 -7.88 -6.77 13.14
C ARG A 161 -6.43 -6.28 13.00
N PRO A 162 -6.18 -5.36 12.07
CA PRO A 162 -4.84 -4.83 11.84
C PRO A 162 -4.32 -4.12 13.10
N ASP A 163 -3.28 -4.67 13.71
CA ASP A 163 -2.61 -4.04 14.83
C ASP A 163 -1.64 -2.97 14.31
N LEU A 164 -2.11 -1.73 14.31
CA LEU A 164 -1.35 -0.58 13.81
C LEU A 164 -0.12 -0.26 14.66
N THR A 165 -0.03 -0.75 15.90
CA THR A 165 1.18 -0.57 16.73
C THR A 165 2.41 -1.26 16.11
N LYS A 166 2.21 -2.26 15.25
CA LYS A 166 3.29 -2.89 14.48
C LYS A 166 3.90 -1.96 13.44
N LEU A 167 3.20 -0.88 13.07
CA LEU A 167 3.75 0.18 12.24
C LEU A 167 4.61 1.15 13.07
N ASP A 168 4.49 1.17 14.39
CA ASP A 168 5.36 1.99 15.25
C ASP A 168 6.82 1.60 15.09
N ASP A 169 7.12 0.32 14.85
CA ASP A 169 8.48 -0.12 14.54
C ASP A 169 8.98 0.41 13.19
N LEU A 170 8.08 0.58 12.21
CA LEU A 170 8.42 1.22 10.94
C LEU A 170 8.65 2.71 11.17
N PHE A 171 7.75 3.38 11.89
CA PHE A 171 7.81 4.82 12.15
C PHE A 171 8.94 5.23 13.09
N ALA A 172 9.25 4.43 14.11
CA ALA A 172 10.39 4.61 14.99
C ALA A 172 11.70 4.52 14.21
N GLN A 173 11.78 3.61 13.23
CA GLN A 173 12.92 3.54 12.30
C GLN A 173 12.98 4.74 11.34
N MET A 174 11.84 5.40 11.10
CA MET A 174 11.72 6.63 10.30
C MET A 174 11.89 7.92 11.11
N SER A 175 11.99 7.82 12.44
CA SER A 175 11.85 8.97 13.36
C SER A 175 12.95 10.04 13.29
N ALA A 176 13.95 9.86 12.40
CA ALA A 176 14.86 10.94 12.03
C ALA A 176 14.18 12.07 11.22
N VAL A 177 12.97 11.82 10.67
CA VAL A 177 12.24 12.76 9.79
C VAL A 177 10.93 13.26 10.41
N THR A 178 10.45 12.68 11.51
CA THR A 178 9.12 12.99 12.07
C THR A 178 9.14 14.20 13.01
N THR A 179 8.39 15.25 12.66
CA THR A 179 8.07 16.38 13.54
C THR A 179 6.97 16.02 14.55
N SER A 180 6.89 16.76 15.66
CA SER A 180 5.86 16.58 16.70
C SER A 180 4.42 16.65 16.16
N SER A 181 4.16 17.48 15.14
CA SER A 181 2.84 17.59 14.49
C SER A 181 2.35 16.29 13.85
N PHE A 182 3.25 15.34 13.59
CA PHE A 182 2.94 14.08 12.95
C PHE A 182 2.44 13.02 13.95
N ILE A 183 2.99 13.00 15.18
CA ILE A 183 2.50 12.10 16.24
C ILE A 183 1.03 12.39 16.54
N ASP A 184 0.63 13.67 16.50
CA ASP A 184 -0.75 14.08 16.69
C ASP A 184 -1.67 13.59 15.57
N GLN A 185 -1.24 13.66 14.31
CA GLN A 185 -2.00 13.15 13.16
C GLN A 185 -2.12 11.61 13.15
N LEU A 186 -1.07 10.92 13.61
CA LEU A 186 -1.06 9.47 13.74
C LEU A 186 -2.05 9.02 14.82
N ASN A 187 -1.98 9.64 16.01
CA ASN A 187 -2.90 9.39 17.10
C ASN A 187 -4.35 9.73 16.72
N GLU A 188 -4.56 10.78 15.93
CA GLU A 188 -5.87 11.14 15.38
C GLU A 188 -6.39 10.05 14.43
N ALA A 189 -5.60 9.63 13.44
CA ALA A 189 -5.98 8.58 12.50
C ALA A 189 -6.25 7.24 13.19
N GLU A 190 -5.41 6.87 14.16
CA GLU A 190 -5.53 5.66 14.96
C GLU A 190 -6.76 5.69 15.87
N SER A 191 -6.98 6.81 16.57
CA SER A 191 -8.17 7.05 17.38
C SER A 191 -9.44 7.03 16.54
N LEU A 192 -9.42 7.59 15.33
CA LEU A 192 -10.55 7.54 14.41
C LEU A 192 -10.85 6.09 13.98
N ALA A 193 -9.82 5.34 13.56
CA ALA A 193 -9.96 3.94 13.15
C ALA A 193 -10.47 3.05 14.28
N LYS A 194 -10.07 3.34 15.54
CA LYS A 194 -10.49 2.63 16.75
C LYS A 194 -11.87 3.02 17.26
N SER A 195 -12.23 4.31 17.26
CA SER A 195 -13.42 4.85 17.93
C SER A 195 -14.72 4.64 17.15
N LEU A 196 -14.70 4.83 15.83
CA LEU A 196 -15.91 4.75 15.02
C LEU A 196 -16.18 3.31 14.55
N GLY A 197 -15.17 2.44 14.56
CA GLY A 197 -15.20 1.22 13.77
C GLY A 197 -15.20 1.57 12.28
N ILE A 198 -14.31 0.94 11.53
CA ILE A 198 -14.06 1.23 10.11
C ILE A 198 -15.37 1.36 9.31
N SER A 199 -16.36 0.51 9.57
CA SER A 199 -17.67 0.53 8.91
C SER A 199 -18.53 1.79 9.14
N HIS A 200 -18.55 2.37 10.35
CA HIS A 200 -19.41 3.52 10.66
C HIS A 200 -18.82 4.83 10.15
N LEU A 201 -17.49 4.95 10.22
CA LEU A 201 -16.72 6.06 9.69
C LEU A 201 -17.00 6.30 8.19
N TYR A 202 -17.17 5.22 7.44
CA TYR A 202 -17.52 5.29 6.03
C TYR A 202 -18.97 5.68 5.76
N SER A 203 -19.94 5.30 6.60
CA SER A 203 -21.33 5.78 6.44
C SER A 203 -21.40 7.30 6.58
N THR A 204 -20.70 7.86 7.55
CA THR A 204 -20.67 9.32 7.79
C THR A 204 -20.00 10.12 6.66
N ILE A 205 -19.03 9.52 5.95
CA ILE A 205 -18.39 10.16 4.80
C ILE A 205 -19.27 10.04 3.55
N LYS A 206 -19.92 8.89 3.34
CA LYS A 206 -20.83 8.67 2.21
C LYS A 206 -22.11 9.52 2.30
N ASP A 207 -22.56 9.81 3.51
CA ASP A 207 -23.76 10.62 3.77
C ASP A 207 -23.49 12.14 3.70
N ASN A 208 -22.25 12.59 3.92
CA ASN A 208 -21.88 14.01 3.87
C ASN A 208 -21.47 14.51 2.48
N ASP A 209 -21.05 13.61 1.58
CA ASP A 209 -20.83 13.93 0.17
C ASP A 209 -22.02 13.39 -0.64
N GLY A 210 -23.06 14.21 -0.79
CA GLY A 210 -24.25 13.90 -1.58
C GLY A 210 -23.92 13.42 -3.00
N TYR A 211 -23.78 12.11 -3.17
CA TYR A 211 -23.68 11.46 -4.46
C TYR A 211 -25.09 11.33 -5.04
N LYS A 212 -25.57 12.39 -5.69
CA LYS A 212 -26.62 12.24 -6.70
C LYS A 212 -26.02 11.46 -7.86
N THR A 213 -26.37 10.18 -7.94
CA THR A 213 -26.27 9.43 -9.18
C THR A 213 -27.48 9.82 -10.02
N ASP A 214 -27.37 10.93 -10.76
CA ASP A 214 -28.30 11.19 -11.85
C ASP A 214 -27.91 10.25 -13.00
N ILE A 215 -28.43 9.01 -12.96
CA ILE A 215 -28.57 8.19 -14.16
C ILE A 215 -29.78 8.75 -14.89
N ASP A 216 -29.52 9.69 -15.79
CA ASP A 216 -30.48 10.16 -16.78
C ASP A 216 -30.78 9.01 -17.75
N THR A 217 -31.84 8.24 -17.49
CA THR A 217 -32.46 7.38 -18.49
C THR A 217 -33.26 8.26 -19.45
N GLY A 218 -32.53 9.00 -20.27
CA GLY A 218 -33.07 9.76 -21.39
C GLY A 218 -33.63 8.80 -22.44
N THR A 219 -34.95 8.82 -22.55
CA THR A 219 -35.74 8.20 -23.61
C THR A 219 -35.55 9.02 -24.89
N HIS A 220 -35.12 8.38 -25.98
CA HIS A 220 -35.50 8.73 -27.35
C HIS A 220 -35.38 7.50 -28.26
#